data_AF-A0A1Q8Y9N6-F1
#
_entry.id   AF-A0A1Q8Y9N6-F1
#
_cell.length_a   1.000
_cell.length_b   1.000
_cell.length_c   1.000
_cell.angle_alpha   90.00
_cell.angle_beta   90.00
_cell.angle_gamma   90.00
#
_symmetry.space_group_name_H-M   'P 1'
#
loop_
_entity.id
_entity.type
_entity.pdbx_description
1 polymer ?
#
loop_
_entity_poly.entity_id
_entity_poly.type
_entity_poly.pdbx_seq_one_letter_code
_entity_poly.pdbx_strand_id
1 'polypeptide(L)'
;MKQAPNALYKSLRLLVLASACLTATVYADEYADVSQLMRANKFSEAMTRVDSHLAAKPGDPQMRFFKGVIQRSQGKPTEAIATFTELTQDYPELPEPYNNLAVLYAGQGLYDKARSALEMAIRTNPSYATAHENLGDVYARLASQAYNKALQLDSGNTAVSPKLAVIGEVFAPNLGKPRPPASPPVVTEAVIPAAKPAPMARATAMAKPAAPAAAVATATPIATTSSATPVATSSTEPTSVPLDAEANKAVEAAVLAWTKAWSAKNMDAYLKAYSPDFDPAGKQSLSAWKKERYDRIVGKKSISVKVTNLNIRVRGDEAVASFRQAYKAERLSVFSQKTLDLKKSGQNWLITRESTGR
;
A
#
# COMPACT_ATOMS: atom_id res chain seq x y z
N MET A 1 14.48 79.63 -7.25
CA MET A 1 15.34 78.67 -7.97
C MET A 1 15.17 77.32 -7.29
N LYS A 2 14.31 76.46 -7.85
CA LYS A 2 14.63 75.36 -8.78
C LYS A 2 15.33 74.16 -8.11
N GLN A 3 14.50 73.12 -7.95
CA GLN A 3 14.74 71.68 -8.14
C GLN A 3 15.54 70.87 -7.10
N ALA A 4 14.81 69.96 -6.45
CA ALA A 4 15.27 68.63 -6.02
C ALA A 4 15.43 67.71 -7.28
N PRO A 5 16.09 66.52 -7.24
CA PRO A 5 15.57 65.46 -6.39
C PRO A 5 16.57 64.43 -5.81
N ASN A 6 16.25 64.06 -4.57
CA ASN A 6 16.68 62.87 -3.86
C ASN A 6 15.97 61.61 -4.43
N ALA A 7 16.06 61.38 -5.75
CA ALA A 7 15.29 60.36 -6.48
C ALA A 7 16.00 59.01 -6.64
N LEU A 8 17.32 58.91 -6.42
CA LEU A 8 18.06 57.69 -6.75
C LEU A 8 17.81 56.50 -5.80
N TYR A 9 17.44 56.74 -4.53
CA TYR A 9 17.28 55.63 -3.56
C TYR A 9 15.85 55.09 -3.43
N LYS A 10 14.84 55.78 -4.00
CA LYS A 10 13.45 55.25 -4.05
C LYS A 10 13.21 54.33 -5.24
N SER A 11 14.05 54.38 -6.27
CA SER A 11 13.91 53.56 -7.49
C SER A 11 14.45 52.13 -7.34
N LEU A 12 15.34 51.88 -6.36
CA LEU A 12 15.96 50.56 -6.20
C LEU A 12 15.10 49.56 -5.39
N ARG A 13 14.10 50.05 -4.65
CA ARG A 13 13.14 49.18 -3.93
C ARG A 13 11.93 48.75 -4.77
N LEU A 14 11.65 49.43 -5.89
CA LEU A 14 10.58 49.02 -6.80
C LEU A 14 11.02 47.94 -7.81
N LEU A 15 12.32 47.83 -8.11
CA LEU A 15 12.82 46.86 -9.08
C LEU A 15 12.89 45.43 -8.52
N VAL A 16 13.09 45.27 -7.20
CA VAL A 16 13.17 43.93 -6.56
C VAL A 16 11.77 43.33 -6.29
N LEU A 17 10.74 44.15 -6.13
CA LEU A 17 9.36 43.65 -6.02
C LEU A 17 8.72 43.27 -7.37
N ALA A 18 9.17 43.87 -8.48
CA ALA A 18 8.67 43.53 -9.81
C ALA A 18 9.18 42.16 -10.30
N SER A 19 10.41 41.75 -9.95
CA SER A 19 10.96 40.45 -10.34
C SER A 19 10.37 39.25 -9.60
N ALA A 20 9.75 39.43 -8.42
CA ALA A 20 9.11 38.34 -7.68
C ALA A 20 7.66 38.05 -8.15
N CYS A 21 6.98 39.02 -8.77
CA CYS A 21 5.66 38.83 -9.36
C CYS A 21 5.69 38.27 -10.79
N LEU A 22 6.80 38.42 -11.51
CA LEU A 22 6.96 37.91 -12.89
C LEU A 22 7.22 36.39 -12.96
N THR A 23 7.69 35.76 -11.88
CA THR A 23 8.03 34.32 -11.90
C THR A 23 6.81 33.42 -11.70
N ALA A 24 5.79 33.86 -10.96
CA ALA A 24 4.58 33.06 -10.73
C ALA A 24 3.70 32.95 -11.99
N THR A 25 3.66 33.98 -12.83
CA THR A 25 2.89 34.00 -14.08
C THR A 25 3.43 33.03 -15.14
N VAL A 26 4.75 32.83 -15.19
CA VAL A 26 5.37 31.93 -16.20
C VAL A 26 5.13 30.45 -15.85
N TYR A 27 5.11 30.07 -14.57
CA TYR A 27 4.92 28.65 -14.20
C TYR A 27 3.48 28.16 -14.39
N ALA A 28 2.48 29.03 -14.22
CA ALA A 28 1.10 28.67 -14.53
C ALA A 28 0.92 28.30 -16.01
N ASP A 29 1.69 28.94 -16.89
CA ASP A 29 1.67 28.73 -18.34
C ASP A 29 2.19 27.33 -18.71
N GLU A 30 3.29 26.88 -18.08
CA GLU A 30 3.88 25.58 -18.41
C GLU A 30 3.00 24.38 -18.03
N TYR A 31 2.30 24.45 -16.89
CA TYR A 31 1.36 23.38 -16.53
C TYR A 31 0.13 23.37 -17.45
N ALA A 32 -0.36 24.55 -17.83
CA ALA A 32 -1.50 24.70 -18.75
C ALA A 32 -1.14 24.15 -20.14
N ASP A 33 0.06 24.47 -20.65
CA ASP A 33 0.61 23.96 -21.90
C ASP A 33 0.64 22.42 -21.92
N VAL A 34 1.24 21.79 -20.91
CA VAL A 34 1.32 20.33 -20.81
C VAL A 34 -0.07 19.71 -20.73
N SER A 35 -0.95 20.29 -19.91
CA SER A 35 -2.33 19.85 -19.73
C SER A 35 -3.12 19.92 -21.06
N GLN A 36 -2.96 21.00 -21.82
CA GLN A 36 -3.58 21.17 -23.14
C GLN A 36 -3.04 20.15 -24.14
N LEU A 37 -1.73 19.92 -24.18
CA LEU A 37 -1.13 18.89 -25.04
C LEU A 37 -1.67 17.49 -24.70
N MET A 38 -1.80 17.16 -23.41
CA MET A 38 -2.37 15.89 -22.95
C MET A 38 -3.85 15.75 -23.36
N ARG A 39 -4.66 16.80 -23.22
CA ARG A 39 -6.06 16.82 -23.67
C ARG A 39 -6.18 16.66 -25.19
N ALA A 40 -5.21 17.18 -25.94
CA ALA A 40 -5.11 17.01 -27.39
C ALA A 40 -4.49 15.66 -27.81
N ASN A 41 -4.22 14.74 -26.88
CA ASN A 41 -3.52 13.47 -27.11
C ASN A 41 -2.11 13.60 -27.72
N LYS A 42 -1.50 14.79 -27.63
CA LYS A 42 -0.14 15.08 -28.12
C LYS A 42 0.90 14.67 -27.07
N PHE A 43 0.88 13.38 -26.71
CA PHE A 43 1.67 12.85 -25.60
C PHE A 43 3.18 12.97 -25.79
N SER A 44 3.68 12.89 -27.02
CA SER A 44 5.11 13.07 -27.32
C SER A 44 5.56 14.52 -27.10
N GLU A 45 4.78 15.50 -27.57
CA GLU A 45 5.07 16.93 -27.34
C GLU A 45 4.98 17.26 -25.84
N ALA A 46 3.95 16.72 -25.15
CA ALA A 46 3.77 16.89 -23.71
C ALA A 46 4.96 16.32 -22.93
N MET A 47 5.47 15.14 -23.30
CA MET A 47 6.63 14.52 -22.65
C MET A 47 7.87 15.41 -22.78
N THR A 48 8.13 15.97 -23.97
CA THR A 48 9.27 16.89 -24.17
C THR A 48 9.20 18.10 -23.24
N ARG A 49 8.01 18.70 -23.09
CA ARG A 49 7.81 19.83 -22.16
C ARG A 49 8.01 19.42 -20.70
N VAL A 50 7.47 18.27 -20.31
CA VAL A 50 7.63 17.72 -18.96
C VAL A 50 9.10 17.41 -18.64
N ASP A 51 9.83 16.76 -19.53
CA ASP A 51 11.23 16.41 -19.31
C ASP A 51 12.11 17.66 -19.25
N SER A 52 11.86 18.65 -20.10
CA SER A 52 12.56 19.95 -20.04
C SER A 52 12.33 20.65 -18.70
N HIS A 53 11.09 20.69 -18.21
CA HIS A 53 10.78 21.28 -16.90
C HIS A 53 11.46 20.51 -15.76
N LEU A 54 11.36 19.18 -15.75
CA LEU A 54 11.92 18.34 -14.70
C LEU A 54 13.45 18.32 -14.70
N ALA A 55 14.11 18.62 -15.82
CA ALA A 55 15.57 18.82 -15.86
C ALA A 55 16.00 20.02 -15.00
N ALA A 56 15.22 21.10 -15.01
CA ALA A 56 15.48 22.27 -14.17
C ALA A 56 14.94 22.10 -12.74
N LYS A 57 13.83 21.35 -12.59
CA LYS A 57 13.10 21.18 -11.32
C LYS A 57 12.68 19.73 -11.10
N PRO A 58 13.63 18.85 -10.73
CA PRO A 58 13.34 17.42 -10.61
C PRO A 58 12.33 17.09 -9.50
N GLY A 59 12.15 17.98 -8.52
CA GLY A 59 11.24 17.80 -7.41
C GLY A 59 9.78 18.14 -7.69
N ASP A 60 9.42 18.72 -8.84
CA ASP A 60 8.04 19.21 -9.09
C ASP A 60 7.02 18.05 -9.09
N PRO A 61 6.11 17.97 -8.10
CA PRO A 61 5.18 16.85 -8.00
C PRO A 61 4.14 16.84 -9.12
N GLN A 62 3.72 18.01 -9.62
CA GLN A 62 2.70 18.13 -10.66
C GLN A 62 3.24 17.73 -12.03
N MET A 63 4.46 18.15 -12.38
CA MET A 63 5.10 17.68 -13.61
C MET A 63 5.45 16.20 -13.56
N ARG A 64 5.87 15.67 -12.41
CA ARG A 64 6.06 14.22 -12.22
C ARG A 64 4.74 13.45 -12.36
N PHE A 65 3.64 14.01 -11.85
CA PHE A 65 2.32 13.44 -12.05
C PHE A 65 1.94 13.40 -13.54
N PHE A 66 2.11 14.51 -14.27
CA PHE A 66 1.89 14.56 -15.71
C PHE A 66 2.76 13.55 -16.46
N LYS A 67 4.04 13.42 -16.10
CA LYS A 67 4.95 12.39 -16.65
C LYS A 67 4.35 10.99 -16.55
N GLY A 68 3.88 10.61 -15.35
CA GLY A 68 3.27 9.30 -15.12
C GLY A 68 2.00 9.08 -15.95
N VAL A 69 1.15 10.10 -16.07
CA VAL A 69 -0.07 10.01 -16.89
C VAL A 69 0.28 9.87 -18.37
N ILE A 70 1.23 10.64 -18.89
CA ILE A 70 1.70 10.58 -20.27
C ILE A 70 2.32 9.20 -20.57
N GLN A 71 3.17 8.68 -19.69
CA GLN A 71 3.76 7.34 -19.82
C GLN A 71 2.67 6.27 -19.95
N ARG A 72 1.65 6.30 -19.08
CA ARG A 72 0.52 5.38 -19.18
C ARG A 72 -0.18 5.50 -20.53
N SER A 73 -0.49 6.71 -20.99
CA SER A 73 -1.17 6.94 -22.26
C SER A 73 -0.34 6.54 -23.48
N GLN A 74 0.99 6.53 -23.37
CA GLN A 74 1.91 6.03 -24.39
C GLN A 74 2.10 4.50 -24.36
N GLY A 75 1.35 3.77 -23.53
CA GLY A 75 1.50 2.32 -23.40
C GLY A 75 2.79 1.91 -22.69
N LYS A 76 3.32 2.77 -21.80
CA LYS A 76 4.52 2.54 -20.98
C LYS A 76 4.14 2.35 -19.50
N PRO A 77 3.40 1.27 -19.14
CA PRO A 77 2.85 1.10 -17.80
C PRO A 77 3.92 0.84 -16.74
N THR A 78 5.05 0.24 -17.09
CA THR A 78 6.14 -0.04 -16.14
C THR A 78 6.80 1.25 -15.68
N GLU A 79 7.08 2.16 -16.62
CA GLU A 79 7.64 3.47 -16.36
C GLU A 79 6.65 4.34 -15.58
N ALA A 80 5.36 4.30 -15.94
CA ALA A 80 4.31 4.99 -15.19
C ALA A 80 4.24 4.51 -13.73
N ILE A 81 4.30 3.20 -13.50
CA ILE A 81 4.33 2.63 -12.14
C ILE A 81 5.56 3.15 -11.38
N ALA A 82 6.74 3.17 -11.99
CA ALA A 82 7.95 3.70 -11.35
C ALA A 82 7.78 5.17 -10.97
N THR A 83 7.37 6.02 -11.91
CA THR A 83 7.15 7.46 -11.69
C THR A 83 6.14 7.72 -10.57
N PHE A 84 4.98 7.07 -10.59
CA PHE A 84 3.98 7.25 -9.53
C PHE A 84 4.43 6.65 -8.19
N THR A 85 5.18 5.55 -8.20
CA THR A 85 5.74 4.96 -6.97
C THR A 85 6.69 5.93 -6.29
N GLU A 86 7.63 6.51 -7.03
CA GLU A 86 8.53 7.54 -6.48
C GLU A 86 7.74 8.76 -5.99
N LEU A 87 6.72 9.19 -6.74
CA LEU A 87 5.88 10.33 -6.36
C LEU A 87 5.14 10.07 -5.04
N THR A 88 4.63 8.84 -4.82
CA THR A 88 4.00 8.46 -3.54
C THR A 88 4.97 8.28 -2.37
N GLN A 89 6.27 8.11 -2.65
CA GLN A 89 7.29 8.04 -1.61
C GLN A 89 7.68 9.44 -1.14
N ASP A 90 7.82 10.38 -2.07
CA ASP A 90 8.20 11.76 -1.79
C ASP A 90 7.02 12.60 -1.28
N TYR A 91 5.82 12.35 -1.80
CA TYR A 91 4.59 13.10 -1.51
C TYR A 91 3.45 12.14 -1.11
N PRO A 92 3.55 11.50 0.07
CA PRO A 92 2.60 10.48 0.53
C PRO A 92 1.20 11.02 0.87
N GLU A 93 1.01 12.34 0.87
CA GLU A 93 -0.27 13.01 1.09
C GLU A 93 -1.12 13.14 -0.19
N LEU A 94 -0.53 12.95 -1.37
CA LEU A 94 -1.24 13.11 -2.64
C LEU A 94 -2.09 11.87 -2.94
N PRO A 95 -3.42 11.98 -3.04
CA PRO A 95 -4.28 10.83 -3.35
C PRO A 95 -4.20 10.37 -4.81
N GLU A 96 -3.95 11.28 -5.76
CA GLU A 96 -4.03 11.02 -7.20
C GLU A 96 -2.97 10.02 -7.69
N PRO A 97 -1.69 10.06 -7.26
CA PRO A 97 -0.69 9.08 -7.65
C PRO A 97 -1.06 7.65 -7.21
N TYR A 98 -1.63 7.50 -6.01
CA TYR A 98 -2.12 6.21 -5.51
C TYR A 98 -3.28 5.67 -6.37
N ASN A 99 -4.25 6.52 -6.72
CA ASN A 99 -5.34 6.13 -7.62
C ASN A 99 -4.81 5.70 -9.01
N ASN A 100 -3.80 6.39 -9.57
CA ASN A 100 -3.20 6.02 -10.85
C ASN A 100 -2.41 4.71 -10.78
N LEU A 101 -1.66 4.46 -9.68
CA LEU A 101 -1.02 3.17 -9.42
C LEU A 101 -2.06 2.04 -9.39
N ALA A 102 -3.20 2.29 -8.77
CA ALA A 102 -4.24 1.27 -8.67
C ALA A 102 -4.80 0.87 -10.04
N VAL A 103 -5.08 1.83 -10.90
CA VAL A 103 -5.52 1.57 -12.28
C VAL A 103 -4.47 0.77 -13.05
N LEU A 104 -3.19 1.12 -12.93
CA LEU A 104 -2.09 0.40 -13.57
C LEU A 104 -1.96 -1.04 -13.06
N TYR A 105 -2.04 -1.25 -11.74
CA TYR A 105 -2.02 -2.58 -11.14
C TYR A 105 -3.24 -3.42 -11.51
N ALA A 106 -4.44 -2.83 -11.53
CA ALA A 106 -5.66 -3.51 -11.95
C ALA A 106 -5.59 -3.93 -13.42
N GLY A 107 -5.04 -3.09 -14.30
CA GLY A 107 -4.78 -3.44 -15.70
C GLY A 107 -3.84 -4.64 -15.89
N GLN A 108 -2.95 -4.89 -14.93
CA GLN A 108 -2.06 -6.05 -14.90
C GLN A 108 -2.63 -7.26 -14.13
N GLY A 109 -3.89 -7.20 -13.68
CA GLY A 109 -4.49 -8.25 -12.84
C GLY A 109 -3.93 -8.34 -11.42
N LEU A 110 -3.16 -7.33 -10.99
CA LEU A 110 -2.57 -7.22 -9.65
C LEU A 110 -3.54 -6.53 -8.68
N TYR A 111 -4.76 -7.08 -8.54
CA TYR A 111 -5.86 -6.47 -7.78
C TYR A 111 -5.50 -6.18 -6.31
N ASP A 112 -4.63 -6.99 -5.71
CA ASP A 112 -4.01 -6.85 -4.38
C ASP A 112 -3.38 -5.50 -4.14
N LYS A 113 -2.49 -5.18 -5.08
CA LYS A 113 -1.74 -3.94 -5.10
C LYS A 113 -2.66 -2.77 -5.44
N ALA A 114 -3.63 -2.99 -6.34
CA ALA A 114 -4.62 -1.98 -6.68
C ALA A 114 -5.47 -1.58 -5.47
N ARG A 115 -5.99 -2.56 -4.72
CA ARG A 115 -6.72 -2.37 -3.45
C ARG A 115 -5.91 -1.54 -2.47
N SER A 116 -4.67 -1.97 -2.21
CA SER A 116 -3.77 -1.30 -1.26
C SER A 116 -3.49 0.15 -1.64
N ALA A 117 -3.32 0.44 -2.94
CA ALA A 117 -3.13 1.79 -3.42
C ALA A 117 -4.40 2.64 -3.26
N LEU A 118 -5.59 2.11 -3.56
CA LEU A 118 -6.85 2.85 -3.38
C LEU A 118 -7.15 3.13 -1.91
N GLU A 119 -6.88 2.18 -1.02
CA GLU A 119 -6.98 2.38 0.43
C GLU A 119 -6.07 3.53 0.90
N MET A 120 -4.88 3.67 0.30
CA MET A 120 -3.99 4.80 0.57
C MET A 120 -4.55 6.12 0.02
N ALA A 121 -5.10 6.13 -1.19
CA ALA A 121 -5.75 7.31 -1.77
C ALA A 121 -6.95 7.79 -0.93
N ILE A 122 -7.77 6.86 -0.44
CA ILE A 122 -8.92 7.15 0.43
C ILE A 122 -8.44 7.62 1.81
N ARG A 123 -7.34 7.05 2.33
CA ARG A 123 -6.78 7.49 3.61
C ARG A 123 -6.26 8.93 3.56
N THR A 124 -5.71 9.37 2.43
CA THR A 124 -5.24 10.76 2.28
C THR A 124 -6.38 11.71 1.91
N ASN A 125 -7.36 11.25 1.15
CA ASN A 125 -8.60 11.99 0.87
C ASN A 125 -9.84 11.09 0.99
N PRO A 126 -10.51 11.07 2.16
CA PRO A 126 -11.69 10.22 2.39
C PRO A 126 -12.86 10.50 1.44
N SER A 127 -12.94 11.71 0.88
CA SER A 127 -13.99 12.13 -0.06
C SER A 127 -13.65 11.85 -1.53
N TYR A 128 -12.54 11.16 -1.82
CA TYR A 128 -12.12 10.90 -3.19
C TYR A 128 -13.03 9.87 -3.87
N ALA A 129 -14.13 10.33 -4.45
CA ALA A 129 -15.19 9.50 -5.03
C ALA A 129 -14.65 8.48 -6.06
N THR A 130 -13.76 8.91 -6.95
CA THR A 130 -13.14 8.04 -7.97
C THR A 130 -12.33 6.89 -7.33
N ALA A 131 -11.68 7.11 -6.19
CA ALA A 131 -10.95 6.05 -5.51
C ALA A 131 -11.91 5.01 -4.90
N HIS A 132 -13.06 5.43 -4.37
CA HIS A 132 -14.11 4.51 -3.89
C HIS A 132 -14.74 3.71 -5.04
N GLU A 133 -15.03 4.36 -6.17
CA GLU A 133 -15.52 3.70 -7.39
C GLU A 133 -14.53 2.62 -7.87
N ASN A 134 -13.26 2.99 -8.05
CA ASN A 134 -12.21 2.06 -8.45
C ASN A 134 -12.01 0.93 -7.44
N LEU A 135 -12.23 1.19 -6.14
CA LEU A 135 -12.11 0.17 -5.10
C LEU A 135 -13.25 -0.86 -5.19
N GLY A 136 -14.46 -0.41 -5.51
CA GLY A 136 -15.59 -1.28 -5.84
C GLY A 136 -15.29 -2.21 -7.02
N ASP A 137 -14.77 -1.66 -8.12
CA ASP A 137 -14.33 -2.43 -9.28
C ASP A 137 -13.26 -3.48 -8.92
N VAL A 138 -12.28 -3.08 -8.11
CA VAL A 138 -11.22 -3.99 -7.63
C VAL A 138 -11.81 -5.11 -6.76
N TYR A 139 -12.76 -4.80 -5.86
CA TYR A 139 -13.40 -5.83 -5.04
C TYR A 139 -14.21 -6.83 -5.85
N ALA A 140 -14.96 -6.37 -6.85
CA ALA A 140 -15.70 -7.26 -7.74
C ALA A 140 -14.75 -8.20 -8.50
N ARG A 141 -13.59 -7.71 -8.97
CA ARG A 141 -12.57 -8.58 -9.61
C ARG A 141 -11.92 -9.57 -8.64
N LEU A 142 -11.68 -9.17 -7.40
CA LEU A 142 -11.18 -10.07 -6.35
C LEU A 142 -12.19 -11.17 -6.02
N ALA A 143 -13.47 -10.82 -5.93
CA ALA A 143 -14.55 -11.78 -5.75
C ALA A 143 -14.58 -12.79 -6.91
N SER A 144 -14.49 -12.33 -8.16
CA SER A 144 -14.38 -13.23 -9.32
C SER A 144 -13.18 -14.18 -9.24
N GLN A 145 -12.00 -13.69 -8.84
CA GLN A 145 -10.82 -14.54 -8.66
C GLN A 145 -11.05 -15.62 -7.59
N ALA A 146 -11.65 -15.26 -6.45
CA ALA A 146 -11.96 -16.20 -5.38
C ALA A 146 -12.99 -17.25 -5.80
N TYR A 147 -14.05 -16.84 -6.49
CA TYR A 147 -15.06 -17.75 -7.01
C TYR A 147 -14.52 -18.70 -8.08
N ASN A 148 -13.73 -18.20 -9.02
CA ASN A 148 -13.04 -19.05 -9.99
C ASN A 148 -12.12 -20.05 -9.30
N LYS A 149 -11.43 -19.66 -8.23
CA LYS A 149 -10.60 -20.58 -7.45
C LYS A 149 -11.44 -21.65 -6.75
N ALA A 150 -12.61 -21.30 -6.23
CA ALA A 150 -13.54 -22.26 -5.64
C ALA A 150 -13.98 -23.31 -6.68
N LEU A 151 -14.39 -22.88 -7.88
CA LEU A 151 -14.76 -23.79 -8.97
C LEU A 151 -13.61 -24.67 -9.47
N GLN A 152 -12.37 -24.19 -9.42
CA GLN A 152 -11.19 -25.01 -9.73
C GLN A 152 -10.95 -26.12 -8.70
N LEU A 153 -11.31 -25.89 -7.44
CA LEU A 153 -11.13 -26.85 -6.35
C LEU A 153 -12.32 -27.81 -6.23
N ASP A 154 -13.51 -27.33 -6.57
CA ASP A 154 -14.76 -28.08 -6.56
C ASP A 154 -15.59 -27.66 -7.79
N SER A 155 -15.43 -28.41 -8.88
CA SER A 155 -16.16 -28.18 -10.13
C SER A 155 -17.67 -28.47 -10.01
N GLY A 156 -18.10 -29.17 -8.96
CA GLY A 156 -19.49 -29.45 -8.65
C GLY A 156 -20.20 -28.32 -7.88
N ASN A 157 -19.49 -27.25 -7.50
CA ASN A 157 -20.06 -26.15 -6.73
C ASN A 157 -21.02 -25.28 -7.54
N THR A 158 -22.28 -25.70 -7.60
CA THR A 158 -23.35 -25.00 -8.33
C THR A 158 -23.72 -23.63 -7.74
N ALA A 159 -23.33 -23.35 -6.49
CA ALA A 159 -23.67 -22.09 -5.81
C ALA A 159 -22.84 -20.88 -6.28
N VAL A 160 -21.73 -21.12 -6.97
CA VAL A 160 -20.79 -20.06 -7.38
C VAL A 160 -21.13 -19.50 -8.76
N SER A 161 -21.64 -20.31 -9.69
CA SER A 161 -21.93 -19.88 -11.06
C SER A 161 -22.88 -18.67 -11.16
N PRO A 162 -23.99 -18.59 -10.40
CA PRO A 162 -24.86 -17.41 -10.42
C PRO A 162 -24.17 -16.15 -9.88
N LYS A 163 -23.28 -16.29 -8.88
CA LYS A 163 -22.56 -15.15 -8.29
C LYS A 163 -21.54 -14.57 -9.27
N LEU A 164 -20.86 -15.44 -10.02
CA LEU A 164 -19.96 -15.03 -11.10
C LEU A 164 -20.70 -14.33 -12.23
N ALA A 165 -21.91 -14.79 -12.58
CA ALA A 165 -22.74 -14.13 -13.60
C ALA A 165 -23.06 -12.68 -13.20
N VAL A 166 -23.53 -12.46 -11.97
CA VAL A 166 -23.81 -11.11 -11.44
C VAL A 166 -22.56 -10.23 -11.45
N ILE A 167 -21.41 -10.75 -11.04
CA ILE A 167 -20.16 -9.96 -11.10
C ILE A 167 -19.77 -9.66 -12.55
N GLY A 168 -19.98 -10.60 -13.47
CA GLY A 168 -19.76 -10.39 -14.90
C GLY A 168 -20.62 -9.25 -15.46
N GLU A 169 -21.88 -9.13 -15.03
CA GLU A 169 -22.78 -8.05 -15.43
C GLU A 169 -22.28 -6.67 -15.01
N VAL A 170 -21.62 -6.54 -13.84
CA VAL A 170 -21.01 -5.28 -13.39
C VAL A 170 -19.97 -4.75 -14.39
N PHE A 171 -19.27 -5.65 -15.08
CA PHE A 171 -18.24 -5.30 -16.05
C PHE A 171 -18.70 -5.41 -17.52
N ALA A 172 -19.93 -5.86 -17.76
CA ALA A 172 -20.46 -5.97 -19.10
C ALA A 172 -20.48 -4.56 -19.74
N PRO A 173 -19.96 -4.40 -20.97
CA PRO A 173 -20.14 -3.15 -21.69
C PRO A 173 -21.64 -2.92 -21.82
N ASN A 174 -22.12 -1.80 -21.28
CA ASN A 174 -23.54 -1.46 -21.29
C ASN A 174 -23.96 -1.25 -22.75
N LEU A 175 -24.50 -2.28 -23.42
CA LEU A 175 -24.80 -2.27 -24.86
C LEU A 175 -25.91 -1.25 -25.24
N GLY A 176 -26.53 -0.58 -24.27
CA GLY A 176 -27.58 0.43 -24.50
C GLY A 176 -27.14 1.89 -24.40
N LYS A 177 -25.92 2.19 -23.92
CA LYS A 177 -25.36 3.55 -23.91
C LYS A 177 -23.86 3.43 -24.10
N PRO A 178 -23.25 4.13 -25.08
CA PRO A 178 -21.80 4.11 -25.25
C PRO A 178 -21.17 4.42 -23.88
N ARG A 179 -20.37 3.48 -23.37
CA ARG A 179 -19.42 3.81 -22.31
C ARG A 179 -18.66 5.01 -22.84
N PRO A 180 -18.67 6.19 -22.17
CA PRO A 180 -17.80 7.27 -22.58
C PRO A 180 -16.39 6.67 -22.68
N PRO A 181 -15.61 7.01 -23.72
CA PRO A 181 -14.27 6.47 -23.90
C PRO A 181 -13.55 6.51 -22.56
N ALA A 182 -12.79 5.44 -22.25
CA ALA A 182 -12.01 5.27 -21.02
C ALA A 182 -11.70 6.64 -20.44
N SER A 183 -12.27 6.96 -19.27
CA SER A 183 -12.37 8.32 -18.75
C SER A 183 -11.12 9.08 -19.15
N PRO A 184 -11.25 10.20 -19.91
CA PRO A 184 -10.10 10.91 -20.42
C PRO A 184 -9.10 11.09 -19.27
N PRO A 185 -7.78 11.04 -19.53
CA PRO A 185 -6.77 11.11 -18.48
C PRO A 185 -7.24 12.13 -17.47
N VAL A 186 -7.41 11.70 -16.21
CA VAL A 186 -7.87 12.58 -15.13
C VAL A 186 -6.78 13.63 -14.96
N VAL A 187 -6.86 14.65 -15.80
CA VAL A 187 -6.34 15.99 -15.61
C VAL A 187 -7.49 16.71 -14.92
N THR A 188 -7.93 16.19 -13.75
CA THR A 188 -8.61 17.09 -12.83
C THR A 188 -7.64 18.24 -12.66
N GLU A 189 -8.16 19.43 -12.94
CA GLU A 189 -7.53 20.73 -12.81
C GLU A 189 -7.24 21.06 -11.34
N ALA A 190 -6.79 20.06 -10.58
CA ALA A 190 -6.16 20.24 -9.29
C ALA A 190 -4.73 20.60 -9.62
N VAL A 191 -4.48 21.91 -9.72
CA VAL A 191 -3.18 22.47 -9.36
C VAL A 191 -2.79 21.77 -8.07
N ILE A 192 -1.78 20.90 -8.10
CA ILE A 192 -1.25 20.33 -6.87
C ILE A 192 -0.77 21.56 -6.10
N PRO A 193 -1.40 21.93 -4.97
CA PRO A 193 -1.04 23.16 -4.30
C PRO A 193 0.45 23.07 -4.02
N ALA A 194 1.21 24.11 -4.39
CA ALA A 194 2.64 24.16 -4.16
C ALA A 194 2.91 23.89 -2.67
N ALA A 195 3.24 22.65 -2.34
CA ALA A 195 3.58 22.26 -1.00
C ALA A 195 4.89 22.97 -0.69
N LYS A 196 4.80 24.06 0.09
CA LYS A 196 5.97 24.66 0.72
C LYS A 196 6.75 23.52 1.38
N PRO A 197 8.08 23.41 1.20
CA PRO A 197 8.87 22.58 2.09
C PRO A 197 8.66 23.17 3.49
N ALA A 198 7.87 22.48 4.32
CA ALA A 198 7.68 22.93 5.69
C ALA A 198 9.04 22.85 6.39
N PRO A 199 9.54 23.95 6.98
CA PRO A 199 10.69 23.88 7.87
C PRO A 199 10.32 22.97 9.03
N MET A 200 11.32 22.27 9.59
CA MET A 200 11.18 21.56 10.86
C MET A 200 10.79 22.55 11.96
N ALA A 201 9.48 22.77 12.14
CA ALA A 201 8.93 23.47 13.28
C ALA A 201 8.83 22.47 14.43
N ARG A 202 9.78 22.62 15.34
CA ARG A 202 9.84 22.07 16.70
C ARG A 202 8.45 22.10 17.34
N ALA A 203 7.82 20.94 17.49
CA ALA A 203 6.60 20.82 18.27
C ALA A 203 6.94 21.10 19.74
N THR A 204 6.46 22.24 20.23
CA THR A 204 6.40 22.56 21.65
C THR A 204 5.50 21.58 22.39
N ALA A 205 5.86 21.38 23.65
CA ALA A 205 5.38 20.37 24.57
C ALA A 205 3.87 20.46 24.91
N MET A 206 3.31 19.26 25.10
CA MET A 206 2.31 18.84 26.11
C MET A 206 0.88 19.40 26.10
N ALA A 207 -0.06 18.47 25.88
CA ALA A 207 -1.21 18.30 26.77
C ALA A 207 -1.48 16.80 26.99
N LYS A 208 -1.36 16.37 28.25
CA LYS A 208 -1.62 15.03 28.79
C LYS A 208 -3.13 14.86 29.05
N PRO A 209 -3.78 13.75 28.67
CA PRO A 209 -5.06 13.39 29.27
C PRO A 209 -4.83 12.71 30.63
N ALA A 210 -5.44 13.27 31.67
CA ALA A 210 -5.59 12.65 32.98
C ALA A 210 -6.85 11.75 32.99
N ALA A 211 -6.69 10.52 33.48
CA ALA A 211 -7.70 9.79 34.26
C ALA A 211 -7.18 9.76 35.72
N PRO A 212 -7.96 9.46 36.79
CA PRO A 212 -9.25 8.72 36.82
C PRO A 212 -10.28 9.17 37.89
N ALA A 213 -11.50 8.59 37.88
CA ALA A 213 -12.36 8.20 39.03
C ALA A 213 -13.75 7.77 38.47
N ALA A 214 -14.14 6.49 38.52
CA ALA A 214 -14.81 5.79 39.63
C ALA A 214 -16.26 6.25 39.90
N ALA A 215 -17.24 5.44 39.51
CA ALA A 215 -18.53 5.31 40.19
C ALA A 215 -19.13 3.91 39.93
N VAL A 216 -19.65 3.33 41.02
CA VAL A 216 -20.09 1.95 41.25
C VAL A 216 -21.62 1.90 41.25
N ALA A 217 -22.23 0.83 40.73
CA ALA A 217 -23.52 0.24 41.16
C ALA A 217 -23.79 -1.06 40.35
N THR A 218 -23.52 -2.26 40.89
CA THR A 218 -24.45 -3.17 41.59
C THR A 218 -25.63 -3.72 40.77
N ALA A 219 -25.54 -4.99 40.36
CA ALA A 219 -26.61 -5.99 40.50
C ALA A 219 -26.04 -7.42 40.36
N THR A 220 -26.46 -8.27 41.29
CA THR A 220 -25.99 -9.59 41.71
C THR A 220 -26.46 -10.76 40.81
N PRO A 221 -25.98 -12.01 41.04
CA PRO A 221 -25.97 -13.11 40.08
C PRO A 221 -27.17 -14.07 40.23
N ILE A 222 -27.43 -14.87 39.20
CA ILE A 222 -28.20 -16.11 39.33
C ILE A 222 -27.32 -17.26 38.85
N ALA A 223 -26.98 -18.12 39.81
CA ALA A 223 -26.52 -19.47 39.58
C ALA A 223 -27.75 -20.39 39.60
N THR A 224 -27.81 -21.34 38.65
CA THR A 224 -28.60 -22.56 38.83
C THR A 224 -27.75 -23.76 38.38
N THR A 225 -27.50 -24.62 39.35
CA THR A 225 -26.98 -26.00 39.34
C THR A 225 -27.73 -26.92 38.35
N SER A 226 -27.04 -27.72 37.51
CA SER A 226 -26.57 -29.11 37.72
C SER A 226 -27.65 -30.22 37.70
N SER A 227 -27.53 -31.15 36.74
CA SER A 227 -27.76 -32.62 36.81
C SER A 227 -27.62 -33.22 35.39
N ALA A 228 -26.55 -33.93 35.01
CA ALA A 228 -26.17 -35.34 35.30
C ALA A 228 -27.01 -36.40 34.53
N THR A 229 -26.52 -36.85 33.35
CA THR A 229 -26.00 -38.23 32.98
C THR A 229 -27.05 -39.27 32.51
N PRO A 230 -26.70 -40.42 31.89
CA PRO A 230 -25.75 -40.71 30.78
C PRO A 230 -26.34 -41.74 29.75
N VAL A 231 -25.87 -41.78 28.49
CA VAL A 231 -25.85 -43.06 27.73
C VAL A 231 -24.62 -43.08 26.82
N ALA A 232 -23.74 -44.04 27.08
CA ALA A 232 -22.63 -44.43 26.23
C ALA A 232 -23.12 -45.35 25.10
N THR A 233 -22.63 -45.15 23.88
CA THR A 233 -22.22 -46.27 23.03
C THR A 233 -21.10 -45.82 22.09
N SER A 234 -19.89 -46.13 22.53
CA SER A 234 -18.73 -46.63 21.80
C SER A 234 -18.73 -46.49 20.27
N SER A 235 -17.77 -45.72 19.74
CA SER A 235 -17.00 -46.14 18.59
C SER A 235 -15.54 -45.73 18.77
N THR A 236 -14.73 -46.76 18.97
CA THR A 236 -13.27 -46.84 19.00
C THR A 236 -12.59 -46.19 17.80
N GLU A 237 -11.63 -45.28 18.02
CA GLU A 237 -10.29 -45.24 17.39
C GLU A 237 -9.45 -44.04 17.90
N PRO A 238 -8.12 -44.06 17.78
CA PRO A 238 -7.20 -43.91 18.90
C PRO A 238 -6.73 -42.48 19.13
N THR A 239 -6.47 -42.23 20.41
CA THR A 239 -5.73 -41.12 21.00
C THR A 239 -4.54 -40.69 20.15
N SER A 240 -4.65 -39.56 19.46
CA SER A 240 -3.53 -38.90 18.78
C SER A 240 -3.67 -37.38 18.79
N VAL A 241 -3.37 -36.73 19.92
CA VAL A 241 -2.90 -35.34 19.91
C VAL A 241 -1.96 -35.20 21.12
N PRO A 242 -0.68 -34.73 20.99
CA PRO A 242 -0.39 -33.40 20.45
C PRO A 242 0.98 -33.19 19.77
N LEU A 243 1.45 -34.09 18.89
CA LEU A 243 2.64 -33.80 18.06
C LEU A 243 2.45 -32.51 17.24
N ASP A 244 1.24 -32.28 16.73
CA ASP A 244 0.91 -31.09 15.95
C ASP A 244 0.79 -29.83 16.81
N ALA A 245 0.38 -29.93 18.09
CA ALA A 245 0.22 -28.75 18.93
C ALA A 245 1.58 -28.19 19.40
N GLU A 246 2.52 -29.07 19.73
CA GLU A 246 3.90 -28.66 20.07
C GLU A 246 4.63 -28.11 18.84
N ALA A 247 4.47 -28.77 17.68
CA ALA A 247 5.03 -28.27 16.43
C ALA A 247 4.43 -26.91 16.03
N ASN A 248 3.10 -26.73 16.17
CA ASN A 248 2.44 -25.45 15.94
C ASN A 248 3.00 -24.34 16.85
N LYS A 249 3.20 -24.64 18.14
CA LYS A 249 3.79 -23.70 19.10
C LYS A 249 5.24 -23.35 18.75
N ALA A 250 6.02 -24.31 18.27
CA ALA A 250 7.39 -24.08 17.81
C ALA A 250 7.44 -23.19 16.56
N VAL A 251 6.54 -23.42 15.59
CA VAL A 251 6.41 -22.58 14.39
C VAL A 251 5.94 -21.16 14.76
N GLU A 252 4.96 -21.04 15.66
CA GLU A 252 4.51 -19.75 16.19
C GLU A 252 5.66 -18.98 16.83
N ALA A 253 6.43 -19.65 17.70
CA ALA A 253 7.60 -19.07 18.34
C ALA A 253 8.64 -18.60 17.31
N ALA A 254 8.87 -19.36 16.23
CA ALA A 254 9.77 -18.97 15.16
C ALA A 254 9.29 -17.72 14.41
N VAL A 255 7.99 -17.65 14.06
CA VAL A 255 7.39 -16.47 13.39
C VAL A 255 7.45 -15.22 14.28
N LEU A 256 7.17 -15.37 15.58
CA LEU A 256 7.25 -14.26 16.53
C LEU A 256 8.70 -13.82 16.78
N ALA A 257 9.65 -14.76 16.86
CA ALA A 257 11.07 -14.45 16.98
C ALA A 257 11.59 -13.69 15.75
N TRP A 258 11.22 -14.13 14.55
CA TRP A 258 11.51 -13.43 13.30
C TRP A 258 10.94 -12.00 13.29
N THR A 259 9.67 -11.84 13.70
CA THR A 259 9.00 -10.52 13.80
C THR A 259 9.69 -9.60 14.81
N LYS A 260 10.10 -10.15 15.96
CA LYS A 260 10.83 -9.43 17.01
C LYS A 260 12.21 -8.99 16.52
N ALA A 261 12.96 -9.89 15.87
CA ALA A 261 14.26 -9.58 15.29
C ALA A 261 14.15 -8.45 14.25
N TRP A 262 13.14 -8.52 13.39
CA TRP A 262 12.89 -7.47 12.39
C TRP A 262 12.57 -6.12 13.05
N SER A 263 11.66 -6.09 14.01
CA SER A 263 11.29 -4.85 14.72
C SER A 263 12.48 -4.25 15.46
N ALA A 264 13.33 -5.09 16.05
CA ALA A 264 14.58 -4.69 16.70
C ALA A 264 15.70 -4.29 15.72
N LYS A 265 15.49 -4.45 14.40
CA LYS A 265 16.52 -4.31 13.35
C LYS A 265 17.75 -5.20 13.61
N ASN A 266 17.57 -6.31 14.33
CA ASN A 266 18.63 -7.29 14.56
C ASN A 266 18.77 -8.17 13.32
N MET A 267 19.74 -7.81 12.48
CA MET A 267 19.88 -8.42 11.16
C MET A 267 20.37 -9.87 11.23
N ASP A 268 21.23 -10.19 12.19
CA ASP A 268 21.73 -11.54 12.37
C ASP A 268 20.59 -12.51 12.74
N ALA A 269 19.78 -12.14 13.73
CA ALA A 269 18.63 -12.94 14.14
C ALA A 269 17.53 -12.97 13.05
N TYR A 270 17.33 -11.87 12.33
CA TYR A 270 16.36 -11.81 11.23
C TYR A 270 16.75 -12.74 10.08
N LEU A 271 18.00 -12.66 9.61
CA LEU A 271 18.49 -13.48 8.50
C LEU A 271 18.66 -14.95 8.90
N LYS A 272 18.95 -15.24 10.17
CA LYS A 272 19.02 -16.62 10.70
C LYS A 272 17.67 -17.34 10.70
N ALA A 273 16.56 -16.62 10.65
CA ALA A 273 15.23 -17.22 10.50
C ALA A 273 15.00 -17.82 9.09
N TYR A 274 15.85 -17.50 8.11
CA TYR A 274 15.74 -17.99 6.74
C TYR A 274 16.66 -19.18 6.49
N SER A 275 16.16 -20.16 5.73
CA SER A 275 16.92 -21.33 5.31
C SER A 275 18.05 -20.93 4.34
N PRO A 276 19.18 -21.65 4.32
CA PRO A 276 20.16 -21.57 3.24
C PRO A 276 19.56 -21.81 1.85
N ASP A 277 18.51 -22.63 1.77
CA ASP A 277 17.78 -22.96 0.54
C ASP A 277 16.60 -22.00 0.28
N PHE A 278 16.57 -20.83 0.93
CA PHE A 278 15.50 -19.86 0.75
C PHE A 278 15.45 -19.36 -0.70
N ASP A 279 14.24 -19.38 -1.28
CA ASP A 279 13.94 -18.92 -2.63
C ASP A 279 13.33 -17.50 -2.61
N PRO A 280 14.10 -16.43 -2.92
CA PRO A 280 13.58 -15.08 -2.94
C PRO A 280 12.64 -14.86 -4.12
N ALA A 281 11.50 -14.22 -3.87
CA ALA A 281 10.57 -13.85 -4.94
C ALA A 281 11.25 -12.98 -6.02
N GLY A 282 11.03 -13.29 -7.30
CA GLY A 282 11.47 -12.46 -8.43
C GLY A 282 12.81 -12.83 -9.08
N LYS A 283 13.28 -14.08 -8.96
CA LYS A 283 14.54 -14.59 -9.55
C LYS A 283 15.82 -13.89 -9.04
N GLN A 284 15.77 -13.24 -7.89
CA GLN A 284 16.94 -12.61 -7.26
C GLN A 284 17.78 -13.67 -6.53
N SER A 285 19.11 -13.52 -6.51
CA SER A 285 19.97 -14.41 -5.72
C SER A 285 19.79 -14.18 -4.22
N LEU A 286 19.99 -15.22 -3.39
CA LEU A 286 19.90 -15.12 -1.93
C LEU A 286 20.82 -14.02 -1.36
N SER A 287 22.04 -13.89 -1.90
CA SER A 287 23.01 -12.87 -1.48
C SER A 287 22.51 -11.44 -1.78
N ALA A 288 22.02 -11.21 -3.00
CA ALA A 288 21.47 -9.91 -3.39
C ALA A 288 20.23 -9.55 -2.56
N TRP A 289 19.36 -10.53 -2.31
CA TRP A 289 18.19 -10.35 -1.45
C TRP A 289 18.58 -10.00 -0.01
N LYS A 290 19.58 -10.69 0.58
CA LYS A 290 20.07 -10.38 1.93
C LYS A 290 20.58 -8.94 2.02
N LYS A 291 21.36 -8.50 1.03
CA LYS A 291 21.86 -7.13 0.95
C LYS A 291 20.72 -6.10 0.86
N GLU A 292 19.76 -6.32 -0.04
CA GLU A 292 18.61 -5.41 -0.17
C GLU A 292 17.83 -5.29 1.16
N ARG A 293 17.59 -6.42 1.84
CA ARG A 293 16.90 -6.43 3.14
C ARG A 293 17.70 -5.70 4.21
N TYR A 294 19.01 -5.89 4.24
CA TYR A 294 19.92 -5.15 5.12
C TYR A 294 19.75 -3.64 4.92
N ASP A 295 19.90 -3.17 3.69
CA ASP A 295 19.85 -1.74 3.32
C ASP A 295 18.48 -1.14 3.67
N ARG A 296 17.38 -1.89 3.44
CA ARG A 296 16.01 -1.44 3.73
C ARG A 296 15.70 -1.34 5.22
N ILE A 297 16.25 -2.22 6.05
CA ILE A 297 15.93 -2.34 7.48
C ILE A 297 16.85 -1.45 8.32
N VAL A 298 18.17 -1.48 8.08
CA VAL A 298 19.16 -0.75 8.88
C VAL A 298 19.01 0.76 8.71
N GLY A 299 18.67 1.22 7.50
CA GLY A 299 18.48 2.64 7.21
C GLY A 299 17.24 3.29 7.84
N LYS A 300 16.38 2.54 8.54
CA LYS A 300 15.16 3.08 9.19
C LYS A 300 15.43 3.49 10.63
N LYS A 301 14.88 4.62 11.05
CA LYS A 301 14.99 5.09 12.45
C LYS A 301 14.39 4.10 13.43
N SER A 302 13.16 3.67 13.17
CA SER A 302 12.44 2.68 13.98
C SER A 302 11.57 1.78 13.10
N ILE A 303 11.46 0.50 13.46
CA ILE A 303 10.57 -0.45 12.80
C ILE A 303 9.68 -1.10 13.86
N SER A 304 8.40 -1.25 13.55
CA SER A 304 7.43 -2.02 14.31
C SER A 304 6.74 -2.97 13.37
N VAL A 305 6.84 -4.27 13.63
CA VAL A 305 6.11 -5.30 12.89
C VAL A 305 5.20 -6.01 13.86
N LYS A 306 3.90 -6.02 13.57
CA LYS A 306 2.90 -6.77 14.33
C LYS A 306 2.31 -7.86 13.46
N VAL A 307 2.15 -9.04 14.04
CA VAL A 307 1.51 -10.20 13.44
C VAL A 307 0.14 -10.39 14.11
N THR A 308 -0.91 -10.49 13.31
CA THR A 308 -2.27 -10.81 13.76
C THR A 308 -2.86 -11.92 12.90
N ASN A 309 -3.86 -12.62 13.42
CA ASN A 309 -4.55 -13.70 12.71
C ASN A 309 -3.59 -14.79 12.20
N LEU A 310 -2.65 -15.21 13.04
CA LEU A 310 -1.68 -16.25 12.72
C LEU A 310 -2.38 -17.61 12.63
N ASN A 311 -2.36 -18.20 11.44
CA ASN A 311 -2.84 -19.54 11.17
C ASN A 311 -1.64 -20.42 10.77
N ILE A 312 -1.49 -21.56 11.43
CA ILE A 312 -0.36 -22.47 11.23
C ILE A 312 -0.91 -23.84 10.84
N ARG A 313 -0.29 -24.44 9.83
CA ARG A 313 -0.53 -25.83 9.44
C ARG A 313 0.80 -26.55 9.35
N VAL A 314 1.03 -27.51 10.23
CA VAL A 314 2.21 -28.37 10.20
C VAL A 314 1.88 -29.70 9.50
N ARG A 315 2.83 -30.21 8.72
CA ARG A 315 2.82 -31.54 8.12
C ARG A 315 4.23 -32.13 8.21
N GLY A 316 4.48 -32.92 9.25
CA GLY A 316 5.81 -33.50 9.51
C GLY A 316 6.86 -32.41 9.71
N ASP A 317 7.86 -32.36 8.83
CA ASP A 317 8.95 -31.38 8.88
C ASP A 317 8.68 -30.12 8.06
N GLU A 318 7.47 -29.96 7.51
CA GLU A 318 7.06 -28.75 6.78
C GLU A 318 5.92 -28.05 7.51
N ALA A 319 5.91 -26.72 7.43
CA ALA A 319 4.84 -25.91 7.99
C ALA A 319 4.51 -24.73 7.08
N VAL A 320 3.25 -24.32 7.09
CA VAL A 320 2.79 -23.10 6.44
C VAL A 320 2.17 -22.19 7.49
N ALA A 321 2.70 -20.97 7.60
CA ALA A 321 2.20 -19.94 8.49
C ALA A 321 1.63 -18.78 7.68
N SER A 322 0.32 -18.52 7.81
CA SER A 322 -0.37 -17.40 7.16
C SER A 322 -0.86 -16.41 8.20
N PHE A 323 -0.61 -15.12 7.99
CA PHE A 323 -0.97 -14.08 8.96
C PHE A 323 -1.14 -12.70 8.32
N ARG A 324 -1.81 -11.80 9.05
CA ARG A 324 -1.82 -10.36 8.75
C ARG A 324 -0.61 -9.71 9.41
N GLN A 325 0.08 -8.89 8.64
CA GLN A 325 1.21 -8.10 9.10
C GLN A 325 0.85 -6.62 9.06
N ALA A 326 1.07 -5.93 10.16
CA ALA A 326 1.09 -4.47 10.22
C ALA A 326 2.54 -4.01 10.40
N TYR A 327 3.11 -3.47 9.33
CA TYR A 327 4.44 -2.88 9.31
C TYR A 327 4.33 -1.37 9.53
N LYS A 328 5.12 -0.82 10.45
CA LYS A 328 5.26 0.62 10.64
C LYS A 328 6.73 0.99 10.73
N ALA A 329 7.14 1.98 9.95
CA ALA A 329 8.44 2.61 10.08
C ALA A 329 8.33 4.10 9.84
N GLU A 330 8.69 4.90 10.84
CA GLU A 330 8.59 6.36 10.79
C GLU A 330 7.14 6.79 10.47
N ARG A 331 6.90 7.37 9.29
CA ARG A 331 5.57 7.77 8.80
C ARG A 331 4.88 6.70 7.95
N LEU A 332 5.60 5.66 7.54
CA LEU A 332 5.08 4.57 6.72
C LEU A 332 4.32 3.57 7.60
N SER A 333 3.09 3.25 7.22
CA SER A 333 2.31 2.15 7.78
C SER A 333 1.72 1.33 6.65
N VAL A 334 2.00 0.03 6.64
CA VAL A 334 1.59 -0.91 5.58
C VAL A 334 0.96 -2.12 6.24
N PHE A 335 -0.20 -2.53 5.74
CA PHE A 335 -0.84 -3.78 6.10
C PHE A 335 -0.70 -4.76 4.94
N SER A 336 -0.34 -6.01 5.23
CA SER A 336 -0.19 -7.04 4.20
C SER A 336 -0.55 -8.41 4.74
N GLN A 337 -1.15 -9.27 3.92
CA GLN A 337 -1.24 -10.69 4.24
C GLN A 337 0.10 -11.35 3.87
N LYS A 338 0.62 -12.21 4.73
CA LYS A 338 1.87 -12.95 4.51
C LYS A 338 1.60 -14.44 4.62
N THR A 339 2.32 -15.20 3.81
CA THR A 339 2.43 -16.65 3.93
C THR A 339 3.90 -17.01 3.94
N LEU A 340 4.32 -17.74 4.97
CA LEU A 340 5.66 -18.29 5.10
C LEU A 340 5.57 -19.81 4.96
N ASP A 341 6.36 -20.36 4.06
CA ASP A 341 6.64 -21.79 4.02
C ASP A 341 7.88 -22.00 4.91
N LEU A 342 7.79 -22.92 5.87
CA LEU A 342 8.86 -23.24 6.81
C LEU A 342 9.21 -24.73 6.73
N LYS A 343 10.48 -25.03 6.98
CA LYS A 343 10.99 -26.39 7.11
C LYS A 343 11.74 -26.55 8.41
N LYS A 344 11.57 -27.69 9.06
CA LYS A 344 12.27 -28.05 10.29
C LYS A 344 13.73 -28.38 9.98
N SER A 345 14.64 -27.76 10.71
CA SER A 345 16.08 -28.00 10.64
C SER A 345 16.62 -28.12 12.06
N GLY A 346 16.78 -29.37 12.52
CA GLY A 346 17.07 -29.67 13.92
C GLY A 346 15.94 -29.21 14.85
N GLN A 347 16.24 -28.29 15.76
CA GLN A 347 15.27 -27.70 16.69
C GLN A 347 14.62 -26.40 16.18
N ASN A 348 15.01 -25.92 15.00
CA ASN A 348 14.55 -24.64 14.47
C ASN A 348 13.59 -24.84 13.28
N TRP A 349 12.62 -23.94 13.16
CA TRP A 349 11.81 -23.80 11.94
C TRP A 349 12.39 -22.65 11.12
N LEU A 350 12.83 -22.95 9.90
CA LEU A 350 13.46 -21.98 9.00
C LEU A 350 12.55 -21.68 7.83
N ILE A 351 12.46 -20.41 7.47
CA ILE A 351 11.66 -19.92 6.34
C ILE A 351 12.34 -20.33 5.05
N THR A 352 11.67 -21.12 4.22
CA THR A 352 12.14 -21.55 2.89
C THR A 352 11.51 -20.72 1.77
N ARG A 353 10.33 -20.15 2.00
CA ARG A 353 9.69 -19.20 1.07
C ARG A 353 8.90 -18.13 1.83
N GLU A 354 8.98 -16.90 1.34
CA GLU A 354 8.17 -15.79 1.82
C GLU A 354 7.31 -15.26 0.68
N SER A 355 5.99 -15.34 0.86
CA SER A 355 5.01 -14.78 -0.08
C SER A 355 4.18 -13.70 0.58
N THR A 356 3.91 -12.63 -0.15
CA THR A 356 2.94 -11.61 0.29
C THR A 356 1.63 -11.91 -0.41
N GLY A 357 0.67 -12.37 0.38
CA GLY A 357 -0.69 -12.65 -0.03
C GLY A 357 -1.42 -11.36 -0.39
N ARG A 358 -2.06 -11.45 -1.55
CA ARG A 358 -3.25 -10.71 -1.97
C ARG A 358 -4.26 -10.59 -0.82
#